data_AF-A0A411G7P0-F1
#
_entry.id   AF-A0A411G7P0-F1
#
_cell.length_a   1.000
_cell.length_b   1.000
_cell.length_c   1.000
_cell.angle_alpha   90.00
_cell.angle_beta   90.00
_cell.angle_gamma   90.00
#
_symmetry.space_group_name_H-M   'P 1'
#
loop_
_entity.id
_entity.type
_entity.pdbx_description
1 polymer ?
#
loop_
_entity_poly.entity_id
_entity_poly.type
_entity_poly.pdbx_seq_one_letter_code
_entity_poly.pdbx_strand_id
1 'polypeptide(L)'
;FCALIFHKKNHKKMENISKEEKNELHPKQMLEDNYKTIKTTPEENSSPEFNYKATLLRHTYNLSPETINEVQESFKSYLNIFLAYIRTDKPESADYFQRVTLGRFFKKLFMLITFIIHPINRDESLKQLNDMNDVTLCNTMLYEECREFFGLKSSLKPKKLEQEEWSLDEWGKNYWNFLHALSILVQYEHQKDSNHPAMDYLALVMVNFHIILPCNICSVHYKERNPLVSITLPILHGKDAIYVIYELHNIVRVTNGLVWFPIEKFMENWNLEILKSENIDVDITEPLS
;
A
#
# COMPACT_ATOMS: atom_id res chain seq x y z
N PHE A 1 4.85 3.15 -12.87
CA PHE A 1 4.71 3.17 -11.40
C PHE A 1 5.48 4.40 -10.94
N CYS A 2 4.79 5.40 -10.39
CA CYS A 2 5.26 6.79 -10.30
C CYS A 2 6.38 6.93 -9.29
N ALA A 3 7.52 7.41 -9.76
CA ALA A 3 8.63 7.83 -8.93
C ALA A 3 8.65 9.37 -8.95
N LEU A 4 9.04 10.00 -7.83
CA LEU A 4 9.26 11.46 -7.59
C LEU A 4 8.11 12.15 -6.82
N ILE A 5 8.28 13.08 -5.86
CA ILE A 5 9.42 13.66 -5.11
C ILE A 5 8.91 14.09 -3.70
N PHE A 6 9.68 13.80 -2.64
CA PHE A 6 9.73 14.61 -1.41
C PHE A 6 10.91 15.57 -1.53
N HIS A 7 10.69 16.80 -2.00
CA HIS A 7 11.61 17.93 -1.87
C HIS A 7 10.85 19.21 -2.21
N LYS A 8 10.23 19.80 -1.18
CA LYS A 8 10.00 21.25 -1.14
C LYS A 8 9.91 21.73 0.31
N LYS A 9 11.09 21.87 0.94
CA LYS A 9 11.51 23.05 1.72
C LYS A 9 12.92 22.81 2.25
N ASN A 10 13.73 23.87 2.26
CA ASN A 10 15.14 23.95 2.67
C ASN A 10 16.20 23.59 1.60
N HIS A 11 16.12 24.21 0.42
CA HIS A 11 17.34 24.57 -0.30
C HIS A 11 17.88 25.90 0.24
N LYS A 12 18.73 25.81 1.26
CA LYS A 12 19.89 26.70 1.38
C LYS A 12 20.93 25.98 2.22
N LYS A 13 22.11 25.82 1.59
CA LYS A 13 23.39 25.41 2.17
C LYS A 13 23.62 23.89 2.27
N MET A 14 24.23 23.33 1.23
CA MET A 14 25.34 22.37 1.36
C MET A 14 26.00 22.20 -0.01
N GLU A 15 26.97 23.07 -0.29
CA GLU A 15 28.09 22.72 -1.16
C GLU A 15 29.15 22.06 -0.28
N ASN A 16 29.84 21.08 -0.87
CA ASN A 16 31.00 20.34 -0.37
C ASN A 16 30.73 19.24 0.66
N ILE A 17 30.42 18.03 0.17
CA ILE A 17 30.91 16.81 0.82
C ILE A 17 31.62 15.93 -0.22
N SER A 18 32.80 15.51 0.23
CA SER A 18 33.87 14.75 -0.40
C SER A 18 33.44 13.43 -1.04
N LYS A 19 34.16 13.05 -2.09
CA LYS A 19 34.19 11.71 -2.67
C LYS A 19 34.85 10.75 -1.69
N GLU A 20 34.07 9.93 -1.00
CA GLU A 20 34.54 8.67 -0.44
C GLU A 20 33.31 7.80 -0.12
N GLU A 21 33.02 6.81 -0.96
CA GLU A 21 32.27 5.63 -0.55
C GLU A 21 32.51 4.51 -1.56
N LYS A 22 33.17 3.45 -1.08
CA LYS A 22 33.37 2.17 -1.76
C LYS A 22 32.54 1.12 -1.03
N ASN A 23 31.90 0.24 -1.80
CA ASN A 23 31.33 -1.05 -1.42
C ASN A 23 30.11 -1.03 -0.46
N GLU A 24 29.00 -0.47 -0.90
CA GLU A 24 27.70 -1.07 -0.57
C GLU A 24 27.34 -2.09 -1.66
N LEU A 25 27.04 -3.33 -1.25
CA LEU A 25 26.47 -4.33 -2.15
C LEU A 25 25.23 -3.71 -2.81
N HIS A 26 25.25 -3.60 -4.14
CA HIS A 26 24.23 -2.87 -4.88
C HIS A 26 22.83 -3.49 -4.62
N PRO A 27 21.80 -2.71 -4.22
CA PRO A 27 20.44 -3.22 -3.97
C PRO A 27 19.80 -4.00 -5.13
N LYS A 28 20.34 -3.83 -6.35
CA LYS A 28 19.96 -4.63 -7.52
C LYS A 28 20.20 -6.14 -7.33
N GLN A 29 21.24 -6.54 -6.60
CA GLN A 29 21.61 -7.94 -6.44
C GLN A 29 20.67 -8.66 -5.45
N MET A 30 20.30 -8.02 -4.33
CA MET A 30 19.25 -8.54 -3.43
C MET A 30 17.86 -8.61 -4.11
N LEU A 31 17.55 -7.66 -4.99
CA LEU A 31 16.30 -7.66 -5.77
C LEU A 31 16.25 -8.76 -6.84
N GLU A 32 17.37 -9.25 -7.35
CA GLU A 32 17.40 -10.38 -8.28
C GLU A 32 17.41 -11.73 -7.55
N ASP A 33 17.99 -11.79 -6.35
CA ASP A 33 18.12 -13.02 -5.59
C ASP A 33 16.84 -13.40 -4.81
N ASN A 34 16.06 -12.42 -4.32
CA ASN A 34 14.77 -12.69 -3.66
C ASN A 34 13.64 -13.14 -4.61
N TYR A 35 13.80 -12.96 -5.94
CA TYR A 35 12.75 -13.20 -6.93
C TYR A 35 13.02 -14.44 -7.81
N LYS A 36 14.15 -15.14 -7.58
CA LYS A 36 14.59 -16.32 -8.33
C LYS A 36 14.04 -17.64 -7.79
N THR A 37 12.74 -17.74 -7.45
CA THR A 37 12.17 -19.07 -7.15
C THR A 37 10.70 -19.19 -7.47
N ILE A 38 10.36 -19.19 -8.77
CA ILE A 38 9.28 -20.04 -9.29
C ILE A 38 9.86 -20.74 -10.52
N LYS A 39 10.46 -21.92 -10.32
CA LYS A 39 10.76 -22.83 -11.43
C LYS A 39 9.51 -23.66 -11.69
N THR A 40 8.67 -23.23 -12.63
CA THR A 40 7.68 -24.12 -13.25
C THR A 40 8.40 -24.96 -14.30
N THR A 41 9.08 -26.04 -13.89
CA THR A 41 9.37 -27.14 -14.82
C THR A 41 8.05 -27.88 -15.04
N PRO A 42 7.48 -27.88 -16.26
CA PRO A 42 6.28 -28.64 -16.53
C PRO A 42 6.67 -30.13 -16.58
N GLU A 43 6.55 -30.83 -15.46
CA GLU A 43 6.40 -32.28 -15.50
C GLU A 43 4.95 -32.59 -15.89
N GLU A 44 4.80 -33.34 -16.99
CA GLU A 44 3.50 -33.79 -17.47
C GLU A 44 2.84 -34.66 -16.38
N ASN A 45 1.81 -34.11 -15.73
CA ASN A 45 0.85 -34.73 -14.78
C ASN A 45 0.98 -34.43 -13.28
N SER A 46 1.84 -33.52 -12.82
CA SER A 46 1.76 -32.99 -11.45
C SER A 46 1.22 -31.56 -11.47
N SER A 47 0.21 -31.28 -10.63
CA SER A 47 -0.19 -29.89 -10.37
C SER A 47 1.04 -29.14 -9.88
N PRO A 48 1.40 -27.98 -10.46
CA PRO A 48 2.60 -27.25 -10.03
C PRO A 48 2.48 -26.93 -8.54
N GLU A 49 3.37 -27.51 -7.73
CA GLU A 49 3.45 -27.19 -6.31
C GLU A 49 3.89 -25.73 -6.17
N PHE A 50 3.06 -24.92 -5.49
CA PHE A 50 3.45 -23.58 -5.12
C PHE A 50 4.43 -23.67 -3.94
N ASN A 51 5.65 -23.19 -4.13
CA ASN A 51 6.68 -23.19 -3.11
C ASN A 51 7.23 -21.78 -2.95
N TYR A 52 7.02 -21.19 -1.78
CA TYR A 52 7.54 -19.87 -1.43
C TYR A 52 8.46 -19.99 -0.21
N LYS A 53 9.74 -19.73 -0.42
CA LYS A 53 10.75 -19.64 0.64
C LYS A 53 11.44 -18.29 0.58
N ALA A 54 11.47 -17.59 1.70
CA ALA A 54 12.10 -16.27 1.80
C ALA A 54 12.57 -15.99 3.23
N THR A 55 13.69 -15.28 3.37
CA THR A 55 14.07 -14.65 4.64
C THR A 55 13.62 -13.19 4.59
N LEU A 56 12.65 -12.83 5.43
CA LEU A 56 12.06 -11.50 5.50
C LEU A 56 12.65 -10.71 6.66
N LEU A 57 12.93 -9.42 6.44
CA LEU A 57 13.26 -8.50 7.51
C LEU A 57 11.96 -7.98 8.15
N ARG A 58 11.82 -8.15 9.47
CA ARG A 58 10.72 -7.61 10.27
C ARG A 58 11.24 -6.57 11.24
N HIS A 59 10.54 -5.46 11.32
CA HIS A 59 10.75 -4.42 12.32
C HIS A 59 9.62 -4.41 13.34
N THR A 60 9.99 -4.07 14.57
CA THR A 60 9.04 -3.64 15.60
C THR A 60 9.19 -2.15 15.79
N TYR A 61 8.07 -1.43 15.81
CA TYR A 61 8.05 0.03 15.84
C TYR A 61 7.58 0.56 17.19
N ASN A 62 8.07 1.75 17.55
CA ASN A 62 7.49 2.60 18.59
C ASN A 62 6.42 3.49 17.94
N LEU A 63 5.14 3.14 18.13
CA LEU A 63 4.01 3.85 17.57
C LEU A 63 3.26 4.59 18.69
N SER A 64 3.77 5.76 19.07
CA SER A 64 3.16 6.55 20.15
C SER A 64 1.75 7.03 19.77
N PRO A 65 0.84 7.19 20.74
CA PRO A 65 -0.51 7.71 20.46
C PRO A 65 -0.50 9.07 19.75
N GLU A 66 0.44 9.96 20.08
CA GLU A 66 0.58 11.27 19.45
C GLU A 66 0.90 11.15 17.96
N THR A 67 1.93 10.36 17.61
CA THR A 67 2.31 10.09 16.22
C THR A 67 1.16 9.46 15.46
N ILE A 68 0.46 8.50 16.06
CA ILE A 68 -0.68 7.84 15.40
C ILE A 68 -1.83 8.80 15.15
N ASN A 69 -2.13 9.71 16.09
CA ASN A 69 -3.15 10.73 15.88
C ASN A 69 -2.78 11.66 14.70
N GLU A 70 -1.52 12.08 14.58
CA GLU A 70 -1.04 12.88 13.45
C GLU A 70 -1.14 12.13 12.11
N VAL A 71 -0.79 10.84 12.11
CA VAL A 71 -0.93 9.96 10.94
C VAL A 71 -2.40 9.78 10.58
N GLN A 72 -3.31 9.62 11.53
CA GLN A 72 -4.76 9.50 11.28
C GLN A 72 -5.34 10.78 10.64
N GLU A 73 -4.97 11.96 11.13
CA GLU A 73 -5.42 13.23 10.54
C GLU A 73 -4.87 13.44 9.12
N SER A 74 -3.59 13.10 8.91
CA SER A 74 -2.98 13.11 7.58
C SER A 74 -3.65 12.10 6.64
N PHE A 75 -3.93 10.90 7.14
CA PHE A 75 -4.60 9.84 6.41
C PHE A 75 -5.99 10.25 5.93
N LYS A 76 -6.81 10.91 6.77
CA LYS A 76 -8.11 11.44 6.35
C LYS A 76 -7.99 12.40 5.16
N SER A 77 -6.96 13.24 5.17
CA SER A 77 -6.68 14.17 4.07
C SER A 77 -6.28 13.42 2.79
N TYR A 78 -5.38 12.44 2.90
CA TYR A 78 -4.95 11.62 1.76
C TYR A 78 -6.10 10.76 1.21
N LEU A 79 -6.91 10.17 2.08
CA LEU A 79 -8.11 9.42 1.72
C LEU A 79 -9.11 10.31 0.96
N ASN A 80 -9.33 11.54 1.41
CA ASN A 80 -10.24 12.49 0.74
C ASN A 80 -9.79 12.81 -0.70
N ILE A 81 -8.48 12.87 -0.94
CA ILE A 81 -7.89 13.08 -2.28
C ILE A 81 -7.95 11.79 -3.10
N PHE A 82 -7.57 10.67 -2.51
CA PHE A 82 -7.58 9.34 -3.13
C PHE A 82 -8.99 8.95 -3.62
N LEU A 83 -10.01 9.17 -2.81
CA LEU A 83 -11.42 8.98 -3.20
C LEU A 83 -11.84 9.89 -4.36
N ALA A 84 -11.26 11.10 -4.47
CA ALA A 84 -11.56 12.01 -5.57
C ALA A 84 -10.94 11.52 -6.89
N TYR A 85 -9.76 10.89 -6.85
CA TYR A 85 -9.17 10.23 -8.02
C TYR A 85 -10.06 9.08 -8.47
N ILE A 86 -10.44 8.18 -7.56
CA ILE A 86 -11.34 7.05 -7.86
C ILE A 86 -12.65 7.51 -8.49
N ARG A 87 -13.28 8.58 -7.96
CA ARG A 87 -14.53 9.13 -8.51
C ARG A 87 -14.37 9.53 -9.96
N THR A 88 -13.28 10.21 -10.28
CA THR A 88 -13.12 10.93 -11.55
C THR A 88 -12.57 10.02 -12.64
N ASP A 89 -11.77 9.04 -12.26
CA ASP A 89 -11.24 8.00 -13.15
C ASP A 89 -12.19 6.81 -13.30
N LYS A 90 -13.46 6.93 -12.86
CA LYS A 90 -14.44 5.83 -12.93
C LYS A 90 -14.48 5.32 -14.38
N PRO A 91 -13.99 4.10 -14.66
CA PRO A 91 -14.17 3.55 -15.98
C PRO A 91 -15.66 3.38 -16.18
N GLU A 92 -16.22 3.96 -17.26
CA GLU A 92 -17.54 3.57 -17.77
C GLU A 92 -17.44 2.12 -18.27
N SER A 93 -17.32 1.19 -17.33
CA SER A 93 -17.18 -0.22 -17.61
C SER A 93 -18.56 -0.75 -18.01
N ALA A 94 -18.73 -1.01 -19.30
CA ALA A 94 -19.91 -1.70 -19.82
C ALA A 94 -19.95 -3.17 -19.35
N ASP A 95 -18.79 -3.74 -19.02
CA ASP A 95 -18.63 -5.15 -18.65
C ASP A 95 -19.08 -5.44 -17.20
N TYR A 96 -19.87 -6.50 -17.04
CA TYR A 96 -20.35 -6.94 -15.73
C TYR A 96 -19.22 -7.48 -14.84
N PHE A 97 -18.28 -8.25 -15.40
CA PHE A 97 -17.22 -8.89 -14.61
C PHE A 97 -16.23 -7.87 -14.04
N GLN A 98 -15.85 -6.86 -14.82
CA GLN A 98 -15.06 -5.73 -14.34
C GLN A 98 -15.73 -4.99 -13.18
N ARG A 99 -17.03 -4.70 -13.29
CA ARG A 99 -17.79 -4.04 -12.20
C ARG A 99 -17.81 -4.88 -10.92
N VAL A 100 -18.05 -6.19 -11.03
CA VAL A 100 -18.00 -7.10 -9.88
C VAL A 100 -16.60 -7.13 -9.26
N THR A 101 -15.56 -7.20 -10.09
CA THR A 101 -14.17 -7.23 -9.62
C THR A 101 -13.79 -5.94 -8.89
N LEU A 102 -14.13 -4.80 -9.46
CA LEU A 102 -13.90 -3.48 -8.87
C LEU A 102 -14.72 -3.29 -7.57
N GLY A 103 -15.98 -3.75 -7.56
CA GLY A 103 -16.81 -3.81 -6.36
C GLY A 103 -16.14 -4.60 -5.25
N ARG A 104 -15.69 -5.84 -5.52
CA ARG A 104 -14.98 -6.65 -4.52
C ARG A 104 -13.72 -5.97 -3.99
N PHE A 105 -12.94 -5.36 -4.87
CA PHE A 105 -11.76 -4.58 -4.48
C PHE A 105 -12.14 -3.45 -3.52
N PHE A 106 -13.11 -2.62 -3.89
CA PHE A 106 -13.57 -1.53 -3.01
C PHE A 106 -14.12 -2.04 -1.69
N LYS A 107 -14.81 -3.19 -1.67
CA LYS A 107 -15.30 -3.81 -0.43
C LYS A 107 -14.16 -4.09 0.52
N LYS A 108 -13.09 -4.72 0.03
CA LYS A 108 -11.91 -5.03 0.84
C LYS A 108 -11.18 -3.76 1.28
N LEU A 109 -11.04 -2.78 0.40
CA LEU A 109 -10.43 -1.50 0.74
C LEU A 109 -11.22 -0.73 1.80
N PHE A 110 -12.54 -0.66 1.70
CA PHE A 110 -13.37 0.05 2.65
C PHE A 110 -13.46 -0.68 3.99
N MET A 111 -13.50 -2.00 4.00
CA MET A 111 -13.36 -2.79 5.24
C MET A 111 -12.03 -2.50 5.93
N LEU A 112 -10.92 -2.49 5.19
CA LEU A 112 -9.59 -2.12 5.70
C LEU A 112 -9.61 -0.74 6.35
N ILE A 113 -10.15 0.24 5.63
CA ILE A 113 -10.23 1.62 6.10
C ILE A 113 -11.10 1.70 7.37
N THR A 114 -12.26 1.05 7.41
CA THR A 114 -13.12 0.99 8.60
C THR A 114 -12.40 0.44 9.84
N PHE A 115 -11.48 -0.51 9.65
CA PHE A 115 -10.68 -1.06 10.75
C PHE A 115 -9.69 -0.05 11.36
N ILE A 116 -9.22 0.93 10.61
CA ILE A 116 -8.12 1.83 11.04
C ILE A 116 -8.53 3.28 11.36
N ILE A 117 -9.66 3.78 10.83
CA ILE A 117 -10.14 5.14 11.12
C ILE A 117 -11.33 5.20 12.09
N HIS A 118 -11.72 4.06 12.69
CA HIS A 118 -12.79 3.96 13.70
C HIS A 118 -14.02 4.84 13.37
N PRO A 119 -14.82 4.51 12.35
CA PRO A 119 -15.95 5.35 11.96
C PRO A 119 -16.98 5.44 13.09
N ILE A 120 -17.89 6.43 12.98
CA ILE A 120 -18.87 6.82 14.00
C ILE A 120 -19.63 5.61 14.58
N ASN A 121 -19.94 4.60 13.75
CA ASN A 121 -20.46 3.32 14.18
C ASN A 121 -19.79 2.18 13.39
N ARG A 122 -18.66 1.64 13.90
CA ARG A 122 -17.86 0.61 13.22
C ARG A 122 -18.66 -0.64 12.87
N ASP A 123 -19.44 -1.17 13.82
CA ASP A 123 -20.12 -2.46 13.61
C ASP A 123 -21.25 -2.34 12.58
N GLU A 124 -22.01 -1.24 12.62
CA GLU A 124 -22.98 -0.91 11.58
C GLU A 124 -22.31 -0.68 10.23
N SER A 125 -21.19 0.02 10.21
CA SER A 125 -20.41 0.29 8.99
C SER A 125 -19.94 -1.01 8.33
N LEU A 126 -19.37 -1.93 9.11
CA LEU A 126 -18.93 -3.24 8.63
C LEU A 126 -20.12 -4.08 8.14
N LYS A 127 -21.25 -4.04 8.84
CA LYS A 127 -22.47 -4.73 8.42
C LYS A 127 -22.99 -4.18 7.08
N GLN A 128 -23.11 -2.86 6.96
CA GLN A 128 -23.54 -2.20 5.72
C GLN A 128 -22.63 -2.56 4.54
N LEU A 129 -21.31 -2.53 4.71
CA LEU A 129 -20.36 -2.95 3.67
C LEU A 129 -20.51 -4.43 3.29
N ASN A 130 -20.72 -5.30 4.28
CA ASN A 130 -20.92 -6.74 4.06
C ASN A 130 -22.22 -7.04 3.31
N ASP A 131 -23.30 -6.32 3.62
CA ASP A 131 -24.61 -6.49 3.01
C ASP A 131 -24.68 -5.86 1.60
N MET A 132 -23.80 -4.89 1.30
CA MET A 132 -23.73 -4.27 -0.03
C MET A 132 -23.19 -5.27 -1.07
N ASN A 133 -23.92 -5.46 -2.16
CA ASN A 133 -23.48 -6.29 -3.28
C ASN A 133 -22.40 -5.56 -4.10
N ASP A 134 -21.58 -6.34 -4.82
CA ASP A 134 -20.41 -5.82 -5.53
C ASP A 134 -20.76 -4.76 -6.59
N VAL A 135 -21.88 -4.93 -7.31
CA VAL A 135 -22.33 -4.00 -8.37
C VAL A 135 -22.79 -2.68 -7.77
N THR A 136 -23.58 -2.74 -6.71
CA THR A 136 -23.98 -1.58 -5.91
C THR A 136 -22.74 -0.90 -5.35
N LEU A 137 -21.77 -1.62 -4.79
CA LEU A 137 -20.58 -0.97 -4.25
C LEU A 137 -19.77 -0.23 -5.34
N CYS A 138 -19.64 -0.81 -6.52
CA CYS A 138 -19.01 -0.17 -7.68
C CYS A 138 -19.76 1.10 -8.15
N ASN A 139 -21.10 1.04 -8.20
CA ASN A 139 -21.93 2.10 -8.78
C ASN A 139 -22.31 3.17 -7.75
N THR A 140 -22.74 2.74 -6.56
CA THR A 140 -23.42 3.49 -5.51
C THR A 140 -22.48 4.23 -4.59
N MET A 141 -21.24 3.76 -4.34
CA MET A 141 -20.29 4.54 -3.55
C MET A 141 -19.74 5.74 -4.35
N LEU A 142 -20.63 6.70 -4.51
CA LEU A 142 -20.38 8.07 -4.86
C LEU A 142 -19.50 8.63 -3.74
N TYR A 143 -18.45 9.32 -4.16
CA TYR A 143 -17.50 10.03 -3.31
C TYR A 143 -18.07 10.63 -2.01
N GLU A 144 -19.25 11.25 -2.07
CA GLU A 144 -19.89 11.85 -0.89
C GLU A 144 -20.39 10.84 0.14
N GLU A 145 -20.89 9.67 -0.29
CA GLU A 145 -21.28 8.60 0.63
C GLU A 145 -20.06 8.01 1.33
N CYS A 146 -18.95 7.79 0.60
CA CYS A 146 -17.69 7.36 1.20
C CYS A 146 -17.19 8.35 2.25
N ARG A 147 -17.28 9.65 1.93
CA ARG A 147 -16.85 10.72 2.85
C ARG A 147 -17.70 10.78 4.10
N GLU A 148 -19.01 10.56 3.98
CA GLU A 148 -19.89 10.49 5.14
C GLU A 148 -19.57 9.27 6.00
N PHE A 149 -19.49 8.11 5.36
CA PHE A 149 -19.20 6.83 5.99
C PHE A 149 -17.90 6.84 6.79
N PHE A 150 -16.86 7.50 6.27
CA PHE A 150 -15.56 7.65 6.94
C PHE A 150 -15.42 8.92 7.80
N GLY A 151 -16.51 9.66 8.05
CA GLY A 151 -16.46 10.87 8.90
C GLY A 151 -15.63 12.02 8.31
N LEU A 152 -15.40 12.02 7.00
CA LEU A 152 -14.66 13.08 6.29
C LEU A 152 -15.51 14.31 6.03
N LYS A 153 -16.85 14.20 5.99
CA LYS A 153 -17.75 15.34 5.76
C LYS A 153 -17.69 16.39 6.88
N SER A 154 -17.52 15.95 8.13
CA SER A 154 -17.45 16.85 9.29
C SER A 154 -16.11 17.55 9.43
N SER A 155 -15.05 16.98 8.86
CA SER A 155 -13.66 17.43 9.05
C SER A 155 -13.06 18.12 7.82
N LEU A 156 -13.50 17.75 6.61
CA LEU A 156 -12.88 18.19 5.36
C LEU A 156 -13.93 18.70 4.37
N LYS A 157 -13.49 19.57 3.45
CA LYS A 157 -14.29 19.94 2.28
C LYS A 157 -14.16 18.87 1.18
N PRO A 158 -15.18 18.70 0.31
CA PRO A 158 -15.04 17.90 -0.90
C PRO A 158 -13.81 18.33 -1.70
N LYS A 159 -12.96 17.38 -2.07
CA LYS A 159 -11.84 17.59 -2.98
C LYS A 159 -12.35 17.60 -4.42
N LYS A 160 -12.13 18.73 -5.09
CA LYS A 160 -12.18 18.84 -6.54
C LYS A 160 -10.75 18.76 -7.04
N LEU A 161 -10.51 17.87 -8.00
CA LEU A 161 -9.21 17.72 -8.63
C LEU A 161 -9.13 18.70 -9.81
N GLU A 162 -8.13 19.57 -9.80
CA GLU A 162 -7.80 20.43 -10.93
C GLU A 162 -6.92 19.67 -11.93
N GLN A 163 -6.77 20.18 -13.16
CA GLN A 163 -6.10 19.47 -14.25
C GLN A 163 -4.64 19.13 -13.93
N GLU A 164 -3.94 20.02 -13.22
CA GLU A 164 -2.54 19.85 -12.83
C GLU A 164 -2.36 18.71 -11.81
N GLU A 165 -3.40 18.44 -11.03
CA GLU A 165 -3.40 17.38 -10.00
C GLU A 165 -3.52 15.97 -10.62
N TRP A 166 -3.79 15.89 -11.93
CA TRP A 166 -3.72 14.65 -12.70
C TRP A 166 -2.34 14.36 -13.28
N SER A 167 -1.39 15.27 -13.12
CA SER A 167 -0.01 14.99 -13.45
C SER A 167 0.50 13.78 -12.66
N LEU A 168 1.37 12.99 -13.30
CA LEU A 168 1.94 11.78 -12.73
C LEU A 168 2.57 12.02 -11.34
N ASP A 169 3.18 13.18 -11.19
CA ASP A 169 3.89 13.60 -9.98
C ASP A 169 2.92 13.86 -8.82
N GLU A 170 1.80 14.54 -9.09
CA GLU A 170 0.84 14.91 -8.04
C GLU A 170 0.01 13.70 -7.58
N TRP A 171 -0.59 12.95 -8.51
CA TRP A 171 -1.39 11.79 -8.09
C TRP A 171 -0.51 10.67 -7.52
N GLY A 172 0.67 10.45 -8.09
CA GLY A 172 1.62 9.45 -7.61
C GLY A 172 2.04 9.71 -6.17
N LYS A 173 2.38 10.96 -5.84
CA LYS A 173 2.70 11.38 -4.48
C LYS A 173 1.53 11.15 -3.51
N ASN A 174 0.31 11.50 -3.91
CA ASN A 174 -0.87 11.31 -3.06
C ASN A 174 -1.16 9.82 -2.80
N TYR A 175 -1.00 8.96 -3.80
CA TYR A 175 -1.16 7.50 -3.64
C TYR A 175 -0.09 6.94 -2.70
N TRP A 176 1.15 7.40 -2.81
CA TRP A 176 2.21 6.96 -1.90
C TRP A 176 1.97 7.42 -0.46
N ASN A 177 1.59 8.69 -0.26
CA ASN A 177 1.25 9.20 1.06
C ASN A 177 0.06 8.45 1.69
N PHE A 178 -0.94 8.13 0.88
CA PHE A 178 -2.05 7.28 1.29
C PHE A 178 -1.57 5.89 1.72
N LEU A 179 -0.77 5.20 0.91
CA LEU A 179 -0.26 3.86 1.21
C LEU A 179 0.64 3.83 2.44
N HIS A 180 1.52 4.80 2.60
CA HIS A 180 2.42 4.88 3.77
C HIS A 180 1.61 5.11 5.06
N ALA A 181 0.71 6.10 5.07
CA ALA A 181 -0.15 6.34 6.22
C ALA A 181 -1.05 5.13 6.53
N LEU A 182 -1.61 4.50 5.49
CA LEU A 182 -2.38 3.25 5.62
C LEU A 182 -1.55 2.15 6.30
N SER A 183 -0.33 1.92 5.83
CA SER A 183 0.55 0.87 6.36
C SER A 183 0.91 1.09 7.83
N ILE A 184 1.14 2.35 8.24
CA ILE A 184 1.44 2.72 9.62
C ILE A 184 0.24 2.44 10.53
N LEU A 185 -0.97 2.83 10.11
CA LEU A 185 -2.17 2.57 10.89
C LEU A 185 -2.52 1.08 10.98
N VAL A 186 -2.30 0.32 9.90
CA VAL A 186 -2.45 -1.14 9.92
C VAL A 186 -1.46 -1.78 10.89
N GLN A 187 -0.20 -1.34 10.87
CA GLN A 187 0.83 -1.83 11.79
C GLN A 187 0.46 -1.55 13.24
N TYR A 188 -0.07 -0.35 13.53
CA TYR A 188 -0.53 0.02 14.86
C TYR A 188 -1.64 -0.89 15.39
N GLU A 189 -2.68 -1.14 14.60
CA GLU A 189 -3.76 -2.05 15.01
C GLU A 189 -3.24 -3.48 15.20
N HIS A 190 -2.31 -3.95 14.34
CA HIS A 190 -1.69 -5.27 14.50
C HIS A 190 -0.82 -5.39 15.76
N GLN A 191 -0.07 -4.34 16.13
CA GLN A 191 0.75 -4.34 17.35
C GLN A 191 -0.11 -4.29 18.62
N LYS A 192 -1.33 -3.71 18.55
CA LYS A 192 -2.31 -3.76 19.64
C LYS A 192 -2.96 -5.12 19.80
N ASP A 193 -3.34 -5.73 18.68
CA ASP A 193 -3.97 -7.05 18.61
C ASP A 193 -3.41 -7.82 17.41
N SER A 194 -2.62 -8.85 17.70
CA SER A 194 -1.96 -9.65 16.67
C SER A 194 -2.95 -10.42 15.79
N ASN A 195 -4.19 -10.61 16.24
CA ASN A 195 -5.28 -11.25 15.47
C ASN A 195 -6.15 -10.23 14.72
N HIS A 196 -5.80 -8.94 14.76
CA HIS A 196 -6.58 -7.91 14.10
C HIS A 196 -6.57 -8.10 12.56
N PRO A 197 -7.74 -8.08 11.89
CA PRO A 197 -7.85 -8.46 10.47
C PRO A 197 -7.24 -7.44 9.50
N ALA A 198 -6.84 -6.25 9.96
CA ALA A 198 -6.35 -5.17 9.09
C ALA A 198 -5.15 -5.60 8.23
N MET A 199 -4.25 -6.43 8.75
CA MET A 199 -3.09 -6.93 7.99
C MET A 199 -3.52 -7.80 6.80
N ASP A 200 -4.50 -8.68 7.01
CA ASP A 200 -5.01 -9.57 5.96
C ASP A 200 -5.76 -8.78 4.88
N TYR A 201 -6.55 -7.79 5.29
CA TYR A 201 -7.21 -6.89 4.36
C TYR A 201 -6.22 -6.02 3.58
N LEU A 202 -5.13 -5.55 4.20
CA LEU A 202 -4.06 -4.86 3.48
C LEU A 202 -3.44 -5.77 2.42
N ALA A 203 -3.10 -7.01 2.77
CA ALA A 203 -2.58 -8.01 1.83
C ALA A 203 -3.52 -8.26 0.63
N LEU A 204 -4.84 -8.37 0.87
CA LEU A 204 -5.88 -8.52 -0.16
C LEU A 204 -6.05 -7.28 -1.05
N VAL A 205 -5.90 -6.08 -0.48
CA VAL A 205 -5.92 -4.83 -1.24
C VAL A 205 -4.67 -4.75 -2.12
N MET A 206 -3.50 -5.04 -1.56
CA MET A 206 -2.24 -4.92 -2.28
C MET A 206 -2.18 -5.89 -3.46
N VAL A 207 -2.59 -7.16 -3.33
CA VAL A 207 -2.55 -8.09 -4.48
C VAL A 207 -3.30 -7.57 -5.72
N ASN A 208 -4.32 -6.75 -5.50
CA ASN A 208 -5.19 -6.19 -6.53
C ASN A 208 -5.05 -4.67 -6.73
N PHE A 209 -4.03 -4.02 -6.15
CA PHE A 209 -3.93 -2.56 -6.13
C PHE A 209 -3.84 -1.93 -7.52
N HIS A 210 -3.37 -2.68 -8.52
CA HIS A 210 -3.31 -2.27 -9.92
C HIS A 210 -4.66 -1.84 -10.52
N ILE A 211 -5.79 -2.27 -9.94
CA ILE A 211 -7.15 -2.00 -10.43
C ILE A 211 -7.48 -0.51 -10.40
N ILE A 212 -6.89 0.22 -9.45
CA ILE A 212 -7.18 1.64 -9.20
C ILE A 212 -6.01 2.56 -9.56
N LEU A 213 -5.01 2.06 -10.28
CA LEU A 213 -3.91 2.90 -10.76
C LEU A 213 -4.35 3.63 -12.04
N PRO A 214 -4.46 4.97 -12.06
CA PRO A 214 -4.92 5.74 -13.22
C PRO A 214 -3.94 5.70 -14.41
N CYS A 215 -2.74 5.16 -14.19
CA CYS A 215 -1.71 5.01 -15.21
C CYS A 215 -1.62 3.55 -15.65
N ASN A 216 -2.01 3.27 -16.90
CA ASN A 216 -1.99 1.91 -17.47
C ASN A 216 -0.62 1.24 -17.37
N ILE A 217 0.46 1.95 -17.72
CA ILE A 217 1.84 1.43 -17.61
C ILE A 217 2.17 1.11 -16.15
N CYS A 218 1.68 1.90 -15.20
CA CYS A 218 1.85 1.66 -13.78
C CYS A 218 1.10 0.40 -13.33
N SER A 219 -0.12 0.20 -13.80
CA SER A 219 -0.91 -1.01 -13.58
C SER A 219 -0.20 -2.27 -14.10
N VAL A 220 0.32 -2.22 -15.33
CA VAL A 220 1.07 -3.32 -15.95
C VAL A 220 2.34 -3.63 -15.16
N HIS A 221 3.19 -2.64 -14.90
CA HIS A 221 4.42 -2.84 -14.13
C HIS A 221 4.16 -3.36 -12.71
N TYR A 222 3.02 -3.02 -12.09
CA TYR A 222 2.64 -3.60 -10.81
C TYR A 222 2.37 -5.10 -10.91
N LYS A 223 1.58 -5.51 -11.90
CA LYS A 223 1.24 -6.91 -12.14
C LYS A 223 2.47 -7.76 -12.43
N GLU A 224 3.38 -7.25 -13.25
CA GLU A 224 4.62 -7.93 -13.64
C GLU A 224 5.54 -8.24 -12.45
N ARG A 225 5.40 -7.51 -11.34
CA ARG A 225 6.14 -7.79 -10.10
C ARG A 225 5.59 -8.97 -9.29
N ASN A 226 4.50 -9.59 -9.74
CA ASN A 226 3.80 -10.64 -9.02
C ASN A 226 3.46 -10.20 -7.58
N PRO A 227 2.49 -9.28 -7.39
CA PRO A 227 2.14 -8.71 -6.09
C PRO A 227 1.85 -9.75 -5.00
N LEU A 228 1.37 -10.94 -5.38
CA LEU A 228 1.16 -12.03 -4.44
C LEU A 228 2.47 -12.40 -3.73
N VAL A 229 3.52 -12.65 -4.51
CA VAL A 229 4.83 -13.09 -4.00
C VAL A 229 5.63 -11.94 -3.41
N SER A 230 5.63 -10.79 -4.07
CA SER A 230 6.53 -9.67 -3.71
C SER A 230 5.98 -8.71 -2.67
N ILE A 231 4.68 -8.77 -2.35
CA ILE A 231 4.02 -7.81 -1.46
C ILE A 231 3.10 -8.53 -0.48
N THR A 232 2.13 -9.31 -0.98
CA THR A 232 1.08 -9.93 -0.16
C THR A 232 1.64 -10.96 0.81
N LEU A 233 2.46 -11.91 0.34
CA LEU A 233 3.10 -12.90 1.22
C LEU A 233 4.05 -12.25 2.24
N PRO A 234 4.91 -11.28 1.87
CA PRO A 234 5.67 -10.49 2.85
C PRO A 234 4.81 -9.79 3.91
N ILE A 235 3.67 -9.21 3.56
CA ILE A 235 2.74 -8.61 4.53
C ILE A 235 2.17 -9.69 5.47
N LEU A 236 1.69 -10.81 4.91
CA LEU A 236 1.02 -11.86 5.67
C LEU A 236 1.97 -12.62 6.61
N HIS A 237 3.19 -12.90 6.18
CA HIS A 237 4.14 -13.71 6.94
C HIS A 237 5.21 -12.88 7.67
N GLY A 238 5.63 -11.76 7.07
CA GLY A 238 6.57 -10.83 7.71
C GLY A 238 5.89 -9.97 8.78
N LYS A 239 4.57 -9.74 8.69
CA LYS A 239 3.79 -8.93 9.64
C LYS A 239 4.37 -7.51 9.85
N ASP A 240 4.95 -6.96 8.78
CA ASP A 240 5.57 -5.64 8.74
C ASP A 240 5.02 -4.85 7.55
N ALA A 241 3.87 -4.21 7.75
CA ALA A 241 3.20 -3.44 6.72
C ALA A 241 4.03 -2.22 6.29
N ILE A 242 4.66 -1.54 7.25
CA ILE A 242 5.41 -0.30 7.00
C ILE A 242 6.61 -0.59 6.11
N TYR A 243 7.42 -1.59 6.47
CA TYR A 243 8.63 -1.90 5.71
C TYR A 243 8.31 -2.40 4.30
N VAL A 244 7.33 -3.28 4.13
CA VAL A 244 6.97 -3.81 2.80
C VAL A 244 6.51 -2.69 1.85
N ILE A 245 5.69 -1.74 2.33
CA ILE A 245 5.25 -0.61 1.51
C ILE A 245 6.38 0.38 1.23
N TYR A 246 7.27 0.62 2.20
CA TYR A 246 8.50 1.39 2.01
C TYR A 246 9.41 0.76 0.93
N GLU A 247 9.65 -0.54 1.01
CA GLU A 247 10.49 -1.26 0.04
C GLU A 247 9.87 -1.22 -1.35
N LEU A 248 8.57 -1.48 -1.47
CA LEU A 248 7.85 -1.36 -2.73
C LEU A 248 8.03 0.03 -3.36
N HIS A 249 7.92 1.09 -2.56
CA HIS A 249 8.15 2.46 -3.04
C HIS A 249 9.58 2.65 -3.52
N ASN A 250 10.57 2.13 -2.80
CA ASN A 250 11.97 2.26 -3.19
C ASN A 250 12.36 1.45 -4.43
N ILE A 251 11.81 0.25 -4.57
CA ILE A 251 11.95 -0.58 -5.78
C ILE A 251 11.48 0.20 -7.01
N VAL A 252 10.36 0.90 -6.88
CA VAL A 252 9.79 1.73 -7.94
C VAL A 252 10.69 2.92 -8.23
N ARG A 253 11.17 3.60 -7.20
CA ARG A 253 12.08 4.73 -7.34
C ARG A 253 13.30 4.33 -8.15
N VAL A 254 13.96 3.24 -7.78
CA VAL A 254 15.16 2.72 -8.48
C VAL A 254 14.85 2.30 -9.91
N THR A 255 13.70 1.66 -10.15
CA THR A 255 13.28 1.24 -11.49
C THR A 255 13.09 2.43 -12.44
N ASN A 256 12.73 3.60 -11.90
CA ASN A 256 12.60 4.84 -12.68
C ASN A 256 13.86 5.73 -12.61
N GLY A 257 15.02 5.16 -12.25
CA GLY A 257 16.30 5.86 -12.26
C GLY A 257 16.54 6.80 -11.08
N LEU A 258 15.74 6.71 -10.01
CA LEU A 258 15.98 7.48 -8.78
C LEU A 258 16.85 6.72 -7.79
N VAL A 259 17.43 7.48 -6.87
CA VAL A 259 18.16 6.92 -5.73
C VAL A 259 17.19 6.32 -4.71
N TRP A 260 17.62 5.18 -4.14
CA TRP A 260 16.99 4.56 -2.98
C TRP A 260 16.88 5.59 -1.84
N PHE A 261 15.69 5.72 -1.27
CA PHE A 261 15.43 6.63 -0.17
C PHE A 261 15.74 5.91 1.15
N PRO A 262 16.67 6.42 1.98
CA PRO A 262 17.08 5.75 3.23
C PRO A 262 15.93 5.52 4.21
N ILE A 263 15.97 4.41 4.95
CA ILE A 263 14.90 4.03 5.89
C ILE A 263 14.87 4.99 7.09
N GLU A 264 16.03 5.46 7.54
CA GLU A 264 16.18 6.39 8.66
C GLU A 264 15.44 7.69 8.35
N LYS A 265 15.61 8.23 7.13
CA LYS A 265 14.92 9.43 6.67
C LYS A 265 13.42 9.20 6.51
N PHE A 266 13.00 7.99 6.15
CA PHE A 266 11.58 7.64 6.12
C PHE A 266 11.00 7.66 7.53
N MET A 267 11.68 7.04 8.49
CA MET A 267 11.26 7.00 9.89
C MET A 267 11.20 8.42 10.48
N GLU A 268 12.21 9.25 10.23
CA GLU A 268 12.23 10.67 10.62
C GLU A 268 11.03 11.44 10.05
N ASN A 269 10.73 11.27 8.75
CA ASN A 269 9.62 11.98 8.09
C ASN A 269 8.24 11.63 8.65
N TRP A 270 8.08 10.43 9.19
CA TRP A 270 6.82 9.93 9.78
C TRP A 270 6.83 9.93 11.31
N ASN A 271 7.88 10.48 11.94
CA ASN A 271 8.08 10.49 13.39
C ASN A 271 7.97 9.09 14.02
N LEU A 272 8.58 8.11 13.37
CA LEU A 272 8.62 6.70 13.79
C LEU A 272 10.00 6.33 14.33
N GLU A 273 10.04 5.29 15.14
CA GLU A 273 11.30 4.70 15.64
C GLU A 273 11.22 3.17 15.50
N ILE A 274 12.30 2.57 15.00
CA ILE A 274 12.48 1.11 14.97
C ILE A 274 13.07 0.69 16.32
N LEU A 275 12.35 -0.14 17.06
CA LEU A 275 12.78 -0.69 18.36
C LEU A 275 13.63 -1.95 18.19
N LYS A 276 13.28 -2.78 17.19
CA LYS A 276 13.94 -4.06 16.94
C LYS A 276 13.85 -4.38 15.45
N SER A 277 14.90 -5.00 14.92
CA SER A 277 14.91 -5.65 13.62
C SER A 277 15.29 -7.12 13.77
N GLU A 278 14.62 -8.00 13.03
CA GLU A 278 14.96 -9.42 12.99
C GLU A 278 14.65 -10.05 11.63
N ASN A 279 15.38 -11.11 11.29
CA ASN A 279 15.11 -11.91 10.11
C ASN A 279 14.16 -13.05 10.46
N ILE A 280 13.19 -13.31 9.59
CA ILE A 280 12.22 -14.39 9.71
C ILE A 280 12.30 -15.26 8.47
N ASP A 281 12.58 -16.53 8.65
CA ASP A 281 12.50 -17.50 7.57
C ASP A 281 11.05 -17.95 7.38
N VAL A 282 10.54 -17.79 6.16
CA VAL A 282 9.22 -18.19 5.73
C VAL A 282 9.37 -19.35 4.76
N ASP A 283 8.65 -20.43 5.03
CA ASP A 283 8.57 -21.62 4.16
C ASP A 283 7.08 -21.98 4.00
N ILE A 284 6.53 -21.70 2.83
CA ILE A 284 5.17 -22.07 2.44
C ILE A 284 5.32 -23.15 1.37
N THR A 285 5.24 -24.39 1.84
CA THR A 285 5.32 -25.61 1.02
C THR A 285 4.03 -26.42 1.04
N GLU A 286 2.93 -25.86 1.57
CA GLU A 286 1.63 -26.53 1.55
C GLU A 286 0.94 -26.39 0.18
N PRO A 287 0.23 -27.42 -0.29
CA PRO A 287 -0.68 -27.26 -1.42
C PRO A 287 -1.74 -26.21 -1.05
N LEU A 288 -1.94 -25.21 -1.91
CA LEU A 288 -3.07 -24.28 -1.79
C LEU A 288 -4.38 -25.09 -1.87
N SER A 289 -4.92 -25.49 -0.72
CA SER A 289 -6.18 -26.22 -0.56
C SER A 289 -7.40 -25.33 -0.76
#